data_AF-A0A9D5Y6L2-F1
#
_entry.id   AF-A0A9D5Y6L2-F1
#
_cell.length_a   1.000
_cell.length_b   1.000
_cell.length_c   1.000
_cell.angle_alpha   90.00
_cell.angle_beta   90.00
_cell.angle_gamma   90.00
#
_symmetry.space_group_name_H-M   'P 1'
#
loop_
_entity.id
_entity.type
_entity.pdbx_description
1 polymer ?
#
loop_
_entity_poly.entity_id
_entity_poly.type
_entity_poly.pdbx_seq_one_letter_code
_entity_poly.pdbx_strand_id
1 'polypeptide(L)'
;MREGTSGFWLTKRKDGSLSIGYADYGVSMFGGGDFEKTYELDAQNAKKFIAALKKEYRGSTEKMIEAAFGRGFNDPKFWEFCKKHEIRYSSSTWSG
;
A
#
# COMPACT_ATOMS: atom_id res chain seq x y z
N MET A 1 5.50 12.08 -22.69
CA MET A 1 6.39 11.42 -21.72
C MET A 1 5.52 11.05 -20.53
N ARG A 2 5.17 9.76 -20.36
CA ARG A 2 4.67 9.26 -19.07
C ARG A 2 5.93 8.81 -18.33
N GLU A 3 6.53 9.72 -17.56
CA GLU A 3 7.60 9.36 -16.65
C GLU A 3 7.06 8.29 -15.69
N GLY A 4 7.76 7.16 -15.60
CA GLY A 4 7.35 6.02 -14.79
C GLY A 4 7.14 6.45 -13.34
N THR A 5 5.89 6.61 -12.94
CA THR A 5 5.53 6.87 -11.54
C THR A 5 5.45 5.55 -10.81
N SER A 6 6.61 5.00 -10.46
CA SER A 6 6.74 3.97 -9.43
C SER A 6 6.40 4.64 -8.08
N GLY A 7 5.13 4.58 -7.70
CA GLY A 7 4.61 5.21 -6.49
C GLY A 7 3.31 4.56 -6.05
N PHE A 8 3.05 4.54 -4.74
CA PHE A 8 1.76 4.10 -4.23
C PHE A 8 0.74 5.23 -4.26
N TRP A 9 -0.54 4.86 -4.37
CA TRP A 9 -1.69 5.73 -4.13
C TRP A 9 -2.48 5.23 -2.92
N LEU A 10 -3.13 6.17 -2.25
CA LEU A 10 -3.98 5.92 -1.10
C LEU A 10 -5.40 6.38 -1.37
N THR A 11 -6.37 5.51 -1.18
CA THR A 11 -7.79 5.86 -1.24
C THR A 11 -8.45 5.60 0.11
N LYS A 12 -9.03 6.66 0.70
CA LYS A 12 -9.86 6.56 1.91
C LYS A 12 -11.32 6.60 1.49
N ARG A 13 -12.07 5.54 1.77
CA ARG A 13 -13.50 5.49 1.46
C ARG A 13 -14.34 6.09 2.60
N LYS A 14 -15.58 6.48 2.30
CA LYS A 14 -16.49 7.12 3.29
C LYS A 14 -16.87 6.20 4.45
N ASP A 15 -16.89 4.88 4.23
CA ASP A 15 -17.15 3.89 5.28
C ASP A 15 -15.96 3.70 6.23
N GLY A 16 -14.82 4.33 5.95
CA GLY A 16 -13.61 4.26 6.76
C GLY A 16 -12.61 3.20 6.29
N SER A 17 -12.96 2.40 5.29
CA SER A 17 -12.00 1.52 4.62
C SER A 17 -10.89 2.29 3.90
N LEU A 18 -9.77 1.59 3.74
CA LEU A 18 -8.54 2.11 3.16
C LEU A 18 -8.10 1.17 2.04
N SER A 19 -7.83 1.73 0.86
CA SER A 19 -7.20 1.01 -0.24
C SER A 19 -5.81 1.62 -0.48
N ILE A 20 -4.80 0.77 -0.58
CA ILE A 20 -3.43 1.15 -0.89
C ILE A 20 -3.05 0.39 -2.16
N GLY A 21 -2.83 1.11 -3.26
CA GLY A 21 -2.37 0.51 -4.50
C GLY A 21 -1.00 1.02 -4.87
N TYR A 22 -0.24 0.24 -5.62
CA TYR A 22 0.99 0.70 -6.27
C TYR A 22 1.13 -0.02 -7.60
N ALA A 23 1.84 0.62 -8.52
CA ALA A 23 2.17 0.06 -9.81
C ALA A 23 3.69 -0.02 -9.96
N ASP A 24 4.17 -1.19 -10.41
CA ASP A 24 5.56 -1.39 -10.78
C ASP A 24 5.68 -1.51 -12.31
N TYR A 25 5.93 -0.36 -12.93
CA TYR A 25 6.16 -0.22 -14.37
C TYR A 25 7.63 -0.52 -14.68
N GLY A 26 8.04 -1.79 -14.65
CA GLY A 26 9.46 -2.11 -14.89
C GLY A 26 9.92 -3.54 -14.71
N VAL A 27 9.06 -4.48 -14.33
CA VAL A 27 9.47 -5.89 -14.23
C VAL A 27 9.63 -6.51 -15.63
N SER A 28 10.86 -6.42 -16.17
CA SER A 28 11.34 -7.22 -17.31
C SER A 28 11.17 -8.74 -17.10
N MET A 29 10.89 -9.18 -15.86
CA MET A 29 10.61 -10.57 -15.51
C MET A 29 9.27 -11.09 -16.09
N PHE A 30 8.38 -10.20 -16.54
CA PHE A 30 7.08 -10.54 -17.15
C PHE A 30 6.89 -10.00 -18.58
N GLY A 31 7.98 -9.69 -19.29
CA GLY A 31 7.88 -9.25 -20.70
C GLY A 31 7.47 -7.78 -20.90
N GLY A 32 7.55 -6.96 -19.84
CA GLY A 32 7.23 -5.52 -19.90
C GLY A 32 5.76 -5.18 -19.63
N GLY A 33 4.98 -6.10 -19.06
CA GLY A 33 3.60 -5.86 -18.65
C GLY A 33 3.48 -4.93 -17.45
N ASP A 34 2.41 -4.15 -17.43
CA ASP A 34 2.06 -3.26 -16.34
C ASP A 34 1.58 -4.09 -15.13
N PHE A 35 2.30 -4.02 -14.00
CA PHE A 35 1.90 -4.70 -12.76
C PHE A 35 1.25 -3.69 -11.81
N GLU A 36 -0.02 -3.93 -11.46
CA GLU A 36 -0.73 -3.17 -10.44
C GLU A 36 -1.13 -4.08 -9.28
N LYS A 37 -0.86 -3.64 -8.06
CA LYS A 37 -1.30 -4.35 -6.86
C LYS A 37 -2.03 -3.42 -5.92
N THR A 38 -3.19 -3.88 -5.46
CA THR A 38 -4.02 -3.14 -4.52
C THR A 38 -4.29 -3.96 -3.28
N TYR A 39 -4.10 -3.34 -2.11
CA TYR A 39 -4.48 -3.82 -0.80
C TYR A 39 -5.74 -3.10 -0.33
N GLU A 40 -6.70 -3.85 0.20
CA GLU A 40 -7.94 -3.31 0.76
C GLU A 40 -8.07 -3.70 2.22
N LEU A 41 -8.25 -2.69 3.07
CA LEU A 41 -8.50 -2.84 4.49
C LEU A 41 -9.89 -2.29 4.78
N ASP A 42 -10.74 -3.10 5.44
CA ASP A 42 -12.02 -2.59 5.95
C ASP A 42 -11.80 -1.52 7.03
N ALA A 43 -12.86 -0.83 7.43
CA ALA A 43 -12.79 0.28 8.38
C ALA A 43 -12.10 -0.06 9.72
N GLN A 44 -12.30 -1.27 10.25
CA GLN A 44 -11.67 -1.72 11.49
C GLN A 44 -10.16 -1.91 11.30
N ASN A 45 -9.76 -2.59 10.22
CA ASN A 45 -8.35 -2.85 9.90
C ASN A 45 -7.62 -1.58 9.47
N ALA A 46 -8.27 -0.69 8.72
CA ALA A 46 -7.77 0.64 8.37
C ALA A 46 -7.48 1.47 9.62
N LYS A 47 -8.39 1.46 10.62
CA LYS A 47 -8.18 2.16 11.89
C LYS A 47 -6.99 1.59 12.66
N LYS A 48 -6.88 0.25 12.76
CA LYS A 48 -5.72 -0.42 13.39
C LYS A 48 -4.42 -0.06 12.69
N PHE A 49 -4.41 -0.10 11.36
CA PHE A 49 -3.26 0.23 10.53
C PHE A 49 -2.79 1.67 10.76
N ILE A 50 -3.69 2.64 10.68
CA ILE A 50 -3.35 4.05 10.92
C ILE A 50 -2.89 4.27 12.37
N ALA A 51 -3.53 3.61 13.34
CA ALA A 51 -3.14 3.71 14.75
C ALA A 51 -1.74 3.14 15.01
N ALA A 52 -1.40 2.00 14.38
CA ALA A 52 -0.06 1.41 14.46
C ALA A 52 0.99 2.33 13.81
N LEU A 53 0.71 2.86 12.62
CA LEU A 53 1.60 3.82 11.96
C LEU A 53 1.86 5.07 12.80
N LYS A 54 0.82 5.63 13.43
CA LYS A 54 0.94 6.83 14.28
C LYS A 54 1.81 6.62 15.53
N LYS A 55 2.08 5.39 15.95
CA LYS A 55 2.97 5.11 17.08
C LYS A 55 4.43 5.34 16.70
N GLU A 56 4.79 5.08 15.45
CA GLU A 56 6.19 5.09 14.97
C GLU A 56 6.48 6.28 14.04
N TYR A 57 5.46 6.77 13.32
CA TYR A 57 5.59 7.80 12.29
C TYR A 57 4.67 8.99 12.57
N ARG A 58 5.02 10.15 11.99
CA ARG A 58 4.25 11.40 12.13
C ARG A 58 3.92 11.99 10.77
N GLY A 59 2.83 12.75 10.72
CA GLY A 59 2.35 13.43 9.51
C GLY A 59 1.09 12.83 8.93
N SER A 60 0.82 13.13 7.66
CA SER A 60 -0.31 12.59 6.91
C SER A 60 -0.19 11.07 6.74
N THR A 61 -1.32 10.38 6.52
CA THR A 61 -1.32 8.92 6.32
C THR A 61 -0.38 8.49 5.20
N GLU A 62 -0.36 9.21 4.09
CA GLU A 62 0.57 8.94 2.98
C GLU A 62 2.04 9.06 3.42
N LYS A 63 2.41 10.13 4.13
CA LYS A 63 3.79 10.29 4.63
C LYS A 63 4.20 9.20 5.61
N MET A 64 3.27 8.75 6.46
CA MET A 64 3.53 7.64 7.37
C MET A 64 3.72 6.31 6.61
N ILE A 65 2.92 6.06 5.58
CA ILE A 65 3.04 4.88 4.71
C ILE A 65 4.37 4.93 3.95
N GLU A 66 4.74 6.07 3.35
CA GLU A 66 6.01 6.25 2.65
C GLU A 66 7.21 6.05 3.60
N ALA A 67 7.14 6.55 4.83
CA ALA A 67 8.20 6.36 5.82
C ALA A 67 8.32 4.90 6.29
N ALA A 68 7.22 4.16 6.36
CA ALA A 68 7.20 2.77 6.78
C ALA A 68 7.62 1.80 5.69
N PHE A 69 7.10 1.98 4.47
CA PHE A 69 7.19 1.00 3.39
C PHE A 69 8.00 1.50 2.19
N GLY A 70 8.40 2.78 2.18
CA GLY A 70 9.11 3.41 1.08
C GLY A 70 8.19 3.89 -0.03
N ARG A 71 8.72 4.78 -0.88
CA ARG A 71 7.98 5.38 -2.01
C ARG A 71 7.51 4.34 -3.04
N GLY A 72 8.32 3.30 -3.27
CA GLY A 72 7.98 2.17 -4.15
C GLY A 72 7.16 1.07 -3.48
N PHE A 73 6.69 1.27 -2.25
CA PHE A 73 5.86 0.34 -1.48
C PHE A 73 6.40 -1.10 -1.38
N ASN A 74 7.18 -1.35 -0.33
CA ASN A 74 7.77 -2.66 -0.09
C ASN A 74 6.74 -3.67 0.49
N ASP A 75 6.23 -4.60 -0.33
CA ASP A 75 5.24 -5.59 0.12
C ASP A 75 5.70 -6.44 1.30
N PRO A 76 6.92 -7.01 1.32
CA PRO A 76 7.37 -7.79 2.47
C PRO A 76 7.24 -7.02 3.78
N LYS A 77 7.68 -5.75 3.82
CA LYS A 77 7.54 -4.90 5.01
C LYS A 77 6.08 -4.65 5.37
N PHE A 78 5.21 -4.44 4.39
CA PHE A 78 3.78 -4.25 4.63
C PHE A 78 3.14 -5.52 5.22
N TRP A 79 3.44 -6.70 4.69
CA TRP A 79 2.93 -7.97 5.20
C TRP A 79 3.38 -8.27 6.62
N GLU A 80 4.67 -8.07 6.90
CA GLU A 80 5.22 -8.23 8.26
C GLU A 80 4.57 -7.26 9.23
N PHE A 81 4.38 -6.00 8.83
CA PHE A 81 3.70 -5.00 9.64
C PHE A 81 2.25 -5.41 9.93
N CYS A 82 1.49 -5.81 8.91
CA CYS A 82 0.12 -6.26 9.07
C CYS A 82 0.02 -7.49 9.97
N LYS A 83 0.92 -8.47 9.80
CA LYS A 83 0.98 -9.66 10.64
C LYS A 83 1.28 -9.31 12.10
N LYS A 84 2.28 -8.46 12.36
CA LYS A 84 2.68 -8.01 13.71
C LYS A 84 1.54 -7.30 14.45
N HIS A 85 0.68 -6.60 13.72
CA HIS A 85 -0.42 -5.82 14.30
C HIS A 85 -1.81 -6.49 14.15
N GLU A 86 -1.86 -7.75 13.74
CA GLU A 86 -3.10 -8.51 13.52
C GLU A 86 -4.11 -7.75 12.62
N ILE A 87 -3.56 -7.14 11.56
CA ILE A 87 -4.30 -6.40 10.55
C ILE A 87 -4.57 -7.34 9.40
N ARG A 88 -5.85 -7.51 9.08
CA ARG A 88 -6.30 -8.26 7.90
C ARG A 88 -6.46 -7.31 6.72
N TYR A 89 -6.15 -7.81 5.54
CA TYR A 89 -6.32 -7.11 4.28
C TYR A 89 -6.74 -8.13 3.20
N SER A 90 -7.45 -7.64 2.20
CA SER A 90 -7.62 -8.32 0.91
C SER A 90 -6.60 -7.75 -0.07
N SER A 91 -6.15 -8.55 -1.04
CA SER A 91 -5.25 -8.06 -2.08
C SER A 91 -5.69 -8.54 -3.45
N SER A 92 -5.67 -7.63 -4.42
CA SER A 92 -5.94 -7.90 -5.83
C SER A 92 -4.71 -7.50 -6.63
N THR A 93 -4.35 -8.32 -7.61
CA THR A 93 -3.23 -8.06 -8.52
C THR A 93 -3.77 -8.06 -9.94
N TRP A 94 -3.46 -7.01 -10.69
CA TRP A 94 -3.75 -6.90 -12.10
C TRP A 94 -2.44 -6.95 -12.88
N SER A 95 -2.41 -7.77 -13.93
CA SER A 95 -1.30 -7.90 -14.85
C SER A 95 -1.89 -7.84 -16.26
N GLY A 96 -1.42 -6.88 -17.06
CA GLY A 96 -1.82 -6.68 -18.46
C GLY A 96 -0.73 -7.04 -19.45
#